data_AF-X1CHL0-F1
#
_entry.id   AF-X1CHL0-F1
#
_cell.length_a   1.000
_cell.length_b   1.000
_cell.length_c   1.000
_cell.angle_alpha   90.00
_cell.angle_beta   90.00
_cell.angle_gamma   90.00
#
_symmetry.space_group_name_H-M   'P 1'
#
loop_
_entity.id
_entity.type
_entity.pdbx_description
1 polymer ?
#
loop_
_entity_poly.entity_id
_entity_poly.type
_entity_poly.pdbx_seq_one_letter_code
_entity_poly.pdbx_strand_id
1 'polypeptide(L)'
;PMPFRKIRLGNKIGRSFTSFDAAISYYNGYYLNAYPKTLQPVPGPSGMSLDLGLGYPKRDIFGFEFQGDFPGIEGATLRGDLAYIIPQPWEIQGEYVLKDPYIKAVIGADYTTSFDLYLNVGFIWGFAFEEGDQCSPYISLNARKELKDSKLTPNYLGIISLQDGSMINSISASYNFTDDFSFSFFSLLDTIYSILDTVFPEVPSRVFNLLLITHHLLLYFFLPAIRSSSFPSSLNTIHYSLTTILKSRFR
;
A
#
# COMPACT_ATOMS: atom_id res chain seq x y z
N PRO A 1 28.01 0.10 -21.70
CA PRO A 1 27.49 1.28 -20.98
C PRO A 1 26.73 2.21 -21.94
N MET A 2 25.39 2.11 -21.99
CA MET A 2 24.55 3.07 -22.73
C MET A 2 23.91 4.06 -21.76
N PRO A 3 23.89 5.37 -22.08
CA PRO A 3 23.21 6.36 -21.25
C PRO A 3 21.71 6.30 -21.54
N PHE A 4 20.92 5.70 -20.64
CA PHE A 4 19.45 5.72 -20.76
C PHE A 4 18.92 7.11 -20.40
N ARG A 5 18.86 8.01 -21.38
CA ARG A 5 18.00 9.19 -21.31
C ARG A 5 16.55 8.73 -21.57
N LYS A 6 15.89 8.15 -20.57
CA LYS A 6 14.44 7.82 -20.63
C LYS A 6 13.67 9.14 -20.69
N ILE A 7 13.26 9.54 -21.88
CA ILE A 7 12.33 10.65 -22.09
C ILE A 7 10.99 10.24 -21.51
N ARG A 8 10.47 11.04 -20.57
CA ARG A 8 9.13 10.93 -20.00
C ARG A 8 8.34 12.13 -20.51
N LEU A 9 7.21 11.87 -21.16
CA LEU A 9 6.31 12.93 -21.60
C LEU A 9 4.94 12.66 -20.99
N GLY A 10 4.43 13.63 -20.23
CA GLY A 10 3.11 13.55 -19.61
C GLY A 10 2.43 14.90 -19.65
N ASN A 11 1.13 14.90 -19.93
CA ASN A 11 0.29 16.08 -19.92
C ASN A 11 -0.86 15.85 -18.94
N LYS A 12 -1.24 16.87 -18.17
CA LYS A 12 -2.34 16.83 -17.20
C LYS A 12 -3.19 18.09 -17.37
N ILE A 13 -4.50 17.90 -17.43
CA ILE A 13 -5.48 18.99 -17.51
C ILE A 13 -6.47 18.77 -16.37
N GLY A 14 -6.56 19.74 -15.46
CA GLY A 14 -7.47 19.73 -14.32
C GLY A 14 -8.47 20.87 -14.37
N ARG A 15 -9.63 20.67 -13.74
CA ARG A 15 -10.63 21.70 -13.51
C ARG A 15 -11.16 21.58 -12.09
N SER A 16 -11.27 22.74 -11.45
CA SER A 16 -11.91 22.89 -10.14
C SER A 16 -13.37 23.32 -10.30
N PHE A 17 -14.26 22.61 -9.61
CA PHE A 17 -15.63 23.01 -9.32
C PHE A 17 -15.72 23.36 -7.83
N THR A 18 -16.77 24.09 -7.42
CA THR A 18 -16.87 24.68 -6.08
C THR A 18 -16.67 23.72 -4.89
N SER A 19 -16.88 22.42 -5.09
CA SER A 19 -16.71 21.38 -4.05
C SER A 19 -15.95 20.15 -4.55
N PHE A 20 -15.37 20.20 -5.76
CA PHE A 20 -14.83 19.03 -6.43
C PHE A 20 -13.79 19.41 -7.49
N ASP A 21 -12.60 18.84 -7.38
CA ASP A 21 -11.53 18.90 -8.35
C ASP A 21 -11.47 17.59 -9.13
N ALA A 22 -11.26 17.69 -10.44
CA ALA A 22 -10.99 16.54 -11.28
C ALA A 22 -9.92 16.86 -12.31
N ALA A 23 -9.09 15.87 -12.63
CA ALA A 23 -8.12 15.98 -13.71
C ALA A 23 -8.04 14.71 -14.53
N ILE A 24 -7.75 14.90 -15.82
CA ILE A 24 -7.39 13.83 -16.74
C ILE A 24 -5.92 14.01 -17.10
N SER A 25 -5.19 12.91 -17.18
CA SER A 25 -3.79 12.91 -17.56
C SER A 25 -3.48 11.82 -18.57
N TYR A 26 -2.44 12.05 -19.35
CA TYR A 26 -1.85 11.05 -20.22
C TYR A 26 -0.35 10.96 -19.92
N TYR A 27 0.16 9.74 -19.82
CA TYR A 27 1.56 9.44 -19.61
C TYR A 27 2.01 8.34 -20.57
N ASN A 28 3.05 8.61 -21.35
CA ASN A 28 3.79 7.61 -22.10
C ASN A 28 5.14 7.38 -21.42
N GLY A 29 5.42 6.12 -21.07
CA GLY A 29 6.69 5.79 -20.43
C GLY A 29 6.93 4.31 -20.31
N TYR A 30 7.62 3.92 -19.24
CA TYR A 30 8.06 2.55 -19.03
C TYR A 30 7.56 2.02 -17.70
N TYR A 31 7.45 0.71 -17.61
CA TYR A 31 7.23 0.03 -16.33
C TYR A 31 8.35 0.33 -15.33
N LEU A 32 7.98 0.35 -14.04
CA LEU A 32 8.93 0.45 -12.93
C LEU A 32 9.61 -0.91 -12.69
N ASN A 33 8.85 -2.00 -12.84
CA ASN A 33 9.34 -3.36 -12.69
C ASN A 33 10.09 -3.81 -13.94
N ALA A 34 11.14 -4.59 -13.72
CA ALA A 34 11.88 -5.24 -14.79
C ALA A 34 11.17 -6.54 -15.19
N TYR A 35 10.97 -6.72 -16.50
CA TYR A 35 10.43 -7.91 -17.12
C TYR A 35 11.57 -8.74 -17.71
N PRO A 36 11.50 -10.09 -17.67
CA PRO A 36 12.44 -10.91 -18.42
C PRO A 36 12.33 -10.57 -19.91
N LYS A 37 13.46 -10.57 -20.61
CA LYS A 37 13.57 -10.27 -22.04
C LYS A 37 14.18 -11.45 -22.80
N THR A 38 15.18 -12.07 -22.19
CA THR A 38 15.85 -13.26 -22.72
C THR A 38 16.08 -14.25 -21.60
N LEU A 39 15.91 -15.53 -21.90
CA LEU A 39 16.16 -16.66 -21.02
C LEU A 39 17.00 -17.66 -21.81
N GLN A 40 18.30 -17.70 -21.52
CA GLN A 40 19.24 -18.58 -22.22
C GLN A 40 19.97 -19.46 -21.21
N PRO A 41 19.76 -20.79 -21.24
CA PRO A 41 20.60 -21.71 -20.49
C PRO A 41 22.01 -21.72 -21.10
N VAL A 42 23.03 -21.43 -20.29
CA VAL A 42 24.43 -21.40 -20.72
C VAL A 42 25.17 -22.54 -20.00
N PRO A 43 25.75 -23.50 -20.75
CA PRO A 43 26.55 -24.56 -20.13
C PRO A 43 27.87 -23.99 -19.59
N GLY A 44 28.21 -24.33 -18.34
CA GLY A 44 29.44 -23.93 -17.67
C GLY A 44 30.15 -25.11 -16.98
N PRO A 45 31.41 -24.92 -16.53
CA PRO A 45 32.21 -25.98 -15.93
C PRO A 45 31.60 -26.60 -14.66
N SER A 46 30.73 -25.87 -13.96
CA SER A 46 30.05 -26.28 -12.73
C SER A 46 28.58 -26.67 -12.93
N GLY A 47 28.12 -26.84 -14.19
CA GLY A 47 26.73 -27.14 -14.53
C GLY A 47 26.10 -26.09 -15.44
N MET A 48 24.76 -26.08 -15.50
CA MET A 48 24.01 -25.10 -16.29
C MET A 48 23.81 -23.81 -15.50
N SER A 49 24.11 -22.67 -16.10
CA SER A 49 23.70 -21.35 -15.62
C SER A 49 22.54 -20.82 -16.49
N LEU A 50 21.78 -19.88 -15.95
CA LEU A 50 20.73 -19.19 -16.68
C LEU A 50 21.16 -17.74 -16.90
N ASP A 51 21.33 -17.35 -18.16
CA ASP A 51 21.49 -15.95 -18.54
C ASP A 51 20.12 -15.30 -18.73
N LEU A 52 19.84 -14.31 -17.87
CA LEU A 52 18.57 -13.61 -17.77
C LEU A 52 18.76 -12.15 -18.22
N GLY A 53 18.30 -11.85 -19.43
CA GLY A 53 18.19 -10.46 -19.86
C GLY A 53 16.93 -9.84 -19.28
N LEU A 54 17.04 -8.63 -18.74
CA LEU A 54 15.89 -7.87 -18.22
C LEU A 54 15.60 -6.65 -19.10
N GLY A 55 14.33 -6.28 -19.19
CA GLY A 55 13.84 -5.11 -19.91
C GLY A 55 12.74 -4.40 -19.15
N TYR A 56 12.38 -3.20 -19.61
CA TYR A 56 11.25 -2.45 -19.08
C TYR A 56 10.34 -2.18 -20.28
N PRO A 57 9.19 -2.85 -20.42
CA PRO A 57 8.27 -2.60 -21.51
C PRO A 57 7.79 -1.14 -21.46
N LYS A 58 7.42 -0.58 -22.62
CA LYS A 58 6.72 0.70 -22.65
C LYS A 58 5.27 0.52 -22.23
N ARG A 59 4.63 1.60 -21.82
CA ARG A 59 3.19 1.67 -21.58
C ARG A 59 2.67 3.08 -21.77
N ASP A 60 1.40 3.13 -22.14
CA ASP A 60 0.58 4.33 -22.12
C ASP A 60 -0.37 4.24 -20.93
N ILE A 61 -0.57 5.36 -20.24
CA ILE A 61 -1.47 5.47 -19.10
C ILE A 61 -2.40 6.65 -19.34
N PHE A 62 -3.70 6.39 -19.30
CA PHE A 62 -4.74 7.39 -19.22
C PHE A 62 -5.23 7.45 -17.78
N GLY A 63 -4.89 8.54 -17.09
CA GLY A 63 -5.23 8.77 -15.70
C GLY A 63 -6.46 9.66 -15.56
N PHE A 64 -7.32 9.34 -14.62
CA PHE A 64 -8.38 10.20 -14.11
C PHE A 64 -8.22 10.30 -12.60
N GLU A 65 -8.14 11.51 -12.08
CA GLU A 65 -8.07 11.77 -10.64
C GLU A 65 -9.21 12.70 -10.25
N PHE A 66 -9.70 12.54 -9.03
CA PHE A 66 -10.68 13.42 -8.46
C PHE A 66 -10.55 13.53 -6.95
N GLN A 67 -10.95 14.68 -6.43
CA GLN A 67 -11.01 14.94 -5.00
C GLN A 67 -12.12 15.96 -4.73
N GLY A 68 -12.87 15.79 -3.65
CA GLY A 68 -13.85 16.78 -3.22
C GLY A 68 -14.43 16.46 -1.86
N ASP A 69 -15.40 17.27 -1.45
CA ASP A 69 -16.11 17.05 -0.21
C ASP A 69 -17.02 15.81 -0.32
N PHE A 70 -17.08 15.02 0.75
CA PHE A 70 -17.97 13.87 0.81
C PHE A 70 -19.42 14.36 1.02
N PRO A 71 -20.37 14.00 0.14
CA PRO A 71 -21.75 14.47 0.28
C PRO A 71 -22.39 14.03 1.61
N GLY A 72 -22.86 15.01 2.39
CA GLY A 72 -23.63 14.77 3.61
C GLY A 72 -22.80 14.47 4.87
N ILE A 73 -21.46 14.51 4.80
CA ILE A 73 -20.59 14.35 5.96
C ILE A 73 -19.62 15.53 6.00
N GLU A 74 -19.87 16.49 6.89
CA GLU A 74 -19.01 17.66 7.06
C GLU A 74 -17.60 17.24 7.50
N GLY A 75 -16.58 17.81 6.85
CA GLY A 75 -15.17 17.51 7.15
C GLY A 75 -14.66 16.17 6.59
N ALA A 76 -15.50 15.42 5.86
CA ALA A 76 -15.05 14.27 5.10
C ALA A 76 -14.70 14.65 3.66
N THR A 77 -13.61 14.11 3.12
CA THR A 77 -13.22 14.30 1.72
C THR A 77 -13.20 12.97 1.00
N LEU A 78 -13.75 12.93 -0.22
CA LEU A 78 -13.67 11.79 -1.12
C LEU A 78 -12.54 12.03 -2.12
N ARG A 79 -11.73 11.00 -2.39
CA ARG A 79 -10.65 11.03 -3.36
C ARG A 79 -10.65 9.76 -4.18
N GLY A 80 -10.20 9.85 -5.43
CA GLY A 80 -9.94 8.65 -6.20
C GLY A 80 -9.07 8.90 -7.41
N ASP A 81 -8.35 7.86 -7.78
CA ASP A 81 -7.48 7.79 -8.94
C ASP A 81 -7.86 6.54 -9.74
N LEU A 82 -7.95 6.68 -11.06
CA LEU A 82 -8.13 5.58 -12.00
C LEU A 82 -7.08 5.70 -13.08
N ALA A 83 -6.44 4.58 -13.41
CA ALA A 83 -5.45 4.48 -14.48
C ALA A 83 -5.85 3.36 -15.42
N TYR A 84 -6.16 3.70 -16.68
CA TYR A 84 -6.27 2.73 -17.77
C TYR A 84 -4.91 2.61 -18.45
N ILE A 85 -4.32 1.42 -18.40
CA ILE A 85 -2.94 1.16 -18.78
C ILE A 85 -2.92 0.27 -20.01
N ILE A 86 -2.26 0.73 -21.07
CA ILE A 86 -2.04 -0.02 -22.30
C ILE A 86 -0.55 -0.41 -22.34
N PRO A 87 -0.20 -1.68 -22.09
CA PRO A 87 1.18 -2.12 -22.21
C PRO A 87 1.61 -2.20 -23.67
N GLN A 88 2.91 -1.98 -23.92
CA GLN A 88 3.55 -2.53 -25.10
C GLN A 88 3.56 -4.06 -24.97
N PRO A 89 3.03 -4.81 -25.96
CA PRO A 89 3.09 -6.27 -25.93
C PRO A 89 4.53 -6.76 -25.70
N TRP A 90 4.68 -7.65 -24.73
CA TRP A 90 5.96 -8.17 -24.28
C TRP A 90 5.92 -9.70 -24.27
N GLU A 91 6.69 -10.29 -25.17
CA GLU A 91 6.73 -11.72 -25.43
C GLU A 91 8.09 -12.29 -25.00
N ILE A 92 8.06 -13.45 -24.35
CA ILE A 92 9.24 -14.20 -23.95
C ILE A 92 9.05 -15.64 -24.40
N GLN A 93 9.94 -16.14 -25.25
CA GLN A 93 9.92 -17.54 -25.73
C GLN A 93 8.58 -17.98 -26.34
N GLY A 94 7.87 -17.10 -27.04
CA GLY A 94 6.57 -17.41 -27.65
C GLY A 94 5.35 -17.08 -26.79
N GLU A 95 5.55 -16.75 -25.51
CA GLU A 95 4.47 -16.49 -24.56
C GLU A 95 4.39 -14.99 -24.19
N TYR A 96 3.19 -14.43 -24.26
CA TYR A 96 2.96 -13.04 -23.85
C TYR A 96 2.84 -12.97 -22.32
N VAL A 97 3.79 -12.28 -21.68
CA VAL A 97 3.71 -11.99 -20.23
C VAL A 97 3.02 -10.68 -19.93
N LEU A 98 2.85 -9.83 -20.95
CA LEU A 98 2.15 -8.57 -20.83
C LEU A 98 1.63 -8.16 -22.21
N LYS A 99 0.32 -8.04 -22.36
CA LYS A 99 -0.31 -7.76 -23.66
C LYS A 99 -1.59 -6.96 -23.53
N ASP A 100 -2.46 -7.39 -22.62
CA ASP A 100 -3.80 -6.85 -22.55
C ASP A 100 -3.84 -5.56 -21.71
N PRO A 101 -4.63 -4.56 -22.11
CA PRO A 101 -4.89 -3.39 -21.29
C PRO A 101 -5.57 -3.77 -19.98
N TYR A 102 -5.30 -3.01 -18.92
CA TYR A 102 -5.87 -3.23 -17.60
C TYR A 102 -6.08 -1.92 -16.85
N ILE A 103 -6.84 -1.99 -15.76
CA ILE A 103 -7.19 -0.83 -14.92
C ILE A 103 -6.51 -0.99 -13.56
N LYS A 104 -6.03 0.11 -13.03
CA LYS A 104 -5.79 0.29 -11.59
C LYS A 104 -6.69 1.39 -11.07
N ALA A 105 -7.19 1.25 -9.86
CA ALA A 105 -8.01 2.28 -9.25
C ALA A 105 -7.80 2.35 -7.74
N VAL A 106 -7.95 3.54 -7.17
CA VAL A 106 -8.08 3.77 -5.75
C VAL A 106 -9.26 4.71 -5.57
N ILE A 107 -10.14 4.40 -4.63
CA ILE A 107 -11.15 5.34 -4.16
C ILE A 107 -11.16 5.28 -2.64
N GLY A 108 -11.16 6.44 -1.99
CA GLY A 108 -11.13 6.50 -0.54
C GLY A 108 -11.75 7.76 0.00
N ALA A 109 -12.06 7.71 1.28
CA ALA A 109 -12.54 8.83 2.04
C ALA A 109 -11.64 9.09 3.24
N ASP A 110 -11.34 10.36 3.45
CA ASP A 110 -10.69 10.88 4.65
C ASP A 110 -11.76 11.50 5.55
N TYR A 111 -11.67 11.30 6.85
CA TYR A 111 -12.52 11.97 7.82
C TYR A 111 -11.77 12.19 9.14
N THR A 112 -11.84 13.41 9.67
CA THR A 112 -11.35 13.72 11.01
C THR A 112 -12.52 13.94 11.95
N THR A 113 -12.60 13.12 12.98
CA THR A 113 -13.62 13.25 14.03
C THR A 113 -13.39 14.50 14.89
N SER A 114 -14.40 14.92 15.64
CA SER A 114 -14.31 16.03 16.60
C SER A 114 -13.33 15.81 17.76
N PHE A 115 -12.84 14.60 17.93
CA PHE A 115 -11.84 14.24 18.92
C PHE A 115 -10.47 14.00 18.28
N ASP A 116 -10.14 14.57 17.13
CA ASP A 116 -8.80 14.50 16.52
C ASP A 116 -8.33 13.08 16.12
N LEU A 117 -9.28 12.15 15.91
CA LEU A 117 -9.02 10.89 15.23
C LEU A 117 -9.24 11.08 13.74
N TYR A 118 -8.16 10.94 12.98
CA TYR A 118 -8.15 10.87 11.52
C TYR A 118 -8.36 9.43 11.06
N LEU A 119 -9.29 9.24 10.13
CA LEU A 119 -9.61 7.98 9.48
C LEU A 119 -9.47 8.16 7.97
N ASN A 120 -8.76 7.24 7.33
CA ASN A 120 -8.73 7.08 5.89
C ASN A 120 -9.15 5.66 5.56
N VAL A 121 -10.24 5.53 4.81
CA VAL A 121 -10.74 4.24 4.33
C VAL A 121 -10.69 4.25 2.81
N GLY A 122 -10.18 3.18 2.22
CA GLY A 122 -10.00 3.09 0.77
C GLY A 122 -10.32 1.71 0.24
N PHE A 123 -10.78 1.69 -1.01
CA PHE A 123 -10.79 0.53 -1.89
C PHE A 123 -9.68 0.70 -2.92
N ILE A 124 -8.86 -0.33 -3.10
CA ILE A 124 -7.73 -0.34 -4.03
C ILE A 124 -7.94 -1.52 -4.99
N TRP A 125 -7.86 -1.26 -6.29
CA TRP A 125 -7.82 -2.26 -7.34
C TRP A 125 -6.45 -2.20 -8.00
N GLY A 126 -5.61 -3.20 -7.72
CA GLY A 126 -4.24 -3.26 -8.25
C GLY A 126 -3.24 -2.44 -7.43
N PHE A 127 -2.44 -3.09 -6.59
CA PHE A 127 -1.30 -2.44 -5.91
C PHE A 127 -0.21 -2.03 -6.89
N ALA A 128 0.74 -1.19 -6.43
CA ALA A 128 1.81 -0.63 -7.27
C ALA A 128 2.59 -1.69 -8.08
N PHE A 129 2.77 -2.90 -7.54
CA PHE A 129 3.53 -3.99 -8.14
C PHE A 129 2.69 -5.04 -8.89
N GLU A 130 1.36 -4.99 -8.80
CA GLU A 130 0.47 -5.88 -9.54
C GLU A 130 0.24 -5.34 -10.95
N GLU A 131 0.15 -6.18 -11.97
CA GLU A 131 0.00 -5.72 -13.36
C GLU A 131 -0.89 -6.69 -14.13
N GLY A 132 -1.62 -6.21 -15.13
CA GLY A 132 -2.48 -7.06 -15.95
C GLY A 132 -3.58 -7.76 -15.13
N ASP A 133 -3.67 -9.07 -15.32
CA ASP A 133 -4.60 -9.98 -14.65
C ASP A 133 -4.25 -10.25 -13.17
N GLN A 134 -3.08 -9.82 -12.71
CA GLN A 134 -2.65 -9.95 -11.31
C GLN A 134 -3.20 -8.85 -10.40
N CYS A 135 -3.94 -7.88 -10.94
CA CYS A 135 -4.52 -6.81 -10.13
C CYS A 135 -5.61 -7.36 -9.21
N SER A 136 -5.47 -7.12 -7.91
CA SER A 136 -6.38 -7.66 -6.91
C SER A 136 -7.16 -6.55 -6.20
N PRO A 137 -8.38 -6.82 -5.71
CA PRO A 137 -9.14 -5.89 -4.88
C PRO A 137 -8.69 -5.90 -3.42
N TYR A 138 -8.58 -4.73 -2.81
CA TYR A 138 -8.23 -4.54 -1.40
C TYR A 138 -9.09 -3.49 -0.73
N ILE A 139 -9.25 -3.62 0.59
CA ILE A 139 -9.74 -2.55 1.46
C ILE A 139 -8.61 -2.11 2.38
N SER A 140 -8.40 -0.81 2.50
CA SER A 140 -7.44 -0.20 3.43
C SER A 140 -8.16 0.64 4.48
N LEU A 141 -7.64 0.58 5.71
CA LEU A 141 -8.01 1.46 6.81
C LEU A 141 -6.72 2.00 7.43
N ASN A 142 -6.59 3.32 7.45
CA ASN A 142 -5.58 4.01 8.25
C ASN A 142 -6.28 4.85 9.32
N ALA A 143 -5.91 4.64 10.58
CA ALA A 143 -6.45 5.36 11.71
C ALA A 143 -5.29 6.01 12.48
N ARG A 144 -5.30 7.34 12.57
CA ARG A 144 -4.27 8.12 13.25
C ARG A 144 -4.90 9.03 14.28
N LYS A 145 -4.35 9.07 15.49
CA LYS A 145 -4.86 9.92 16.56
C LYS A 145 -3.80 10.91 16.97
N GLU A 146 -4.12 12.19 16.90
CA GLU A 146 -3.33 13.22 17.58
C GLU A 146 -3.79 13.29 19.04
N LEU A 147 -2.84 13.15 19.97
CA LEU A 147 -3.11 13.18 21.39
C LEU A 147 -2.86 14.59 21.92
N LYS A 148 -3.90 15.21 22.49
CA LYS A 148 -3.77 16.52 23.13
C LYS A 148 -2.71 16.46 24.23
N ASP A 149 -1.89 17.51 24.28
CA ASP A 149 -0.79 17.67 25.25
C ASP A 149 0.27 16.55 25.22
N SER A 150 0.36 15.82 24.11
CA SER A 150 1.34 14.76 23.92
C SER A 150 2.06 14.92 22.59
N LYS A 151 3.36 14.63 22.59
CA LYS A 151 4.16 14.58 21.36
C LYS A 151 4.04 13.25 20.61
N LEU A 152 3.22 12.33 21.13
CA LEU A 152 3.00 11.00 20.59
C LEU A 152 1.78 10.97 19.66
N THR A 153 1.97 10.41 18.46
CA THR A 153 0.94 10.19 17.45
C THR A 153 0.87 8.71 17.12
N PRO A 154 -0.02 7.94 17.77
CA PRO A 154 -0.30 6.56 17.39
C PRO A 154 -1.01 6.48 16.03
N ASN A 155 -0.72 5.40 15.30
CA ASN A 155 -1.27 5.12 13.99
C ASN A 155 -1.48 3.61 13.81
N TYR A 156 -2.58 3.24 13.19
CA TYR A 156 -2.90 1.88 12.78
C TYR A 156 -3.14 1.87 11.27
N LEU A 157 -2.55 0.91 10.58
CA LEU A 157 -2.82 0.67 9.16
C LEU A 157 -3.18 -0.81 8.98
N GLY A 158 -4.38 -1.07 8.48
CA GLY A 158 -4.86 -2.37 8.07
C GLY A 158 -5.13 -2.38 6.57
N ILE A 159 -4.69 -3.42 5.87
CA ILE A 159 -5.00 -3.67 4.47
C ILE A 159 -5.43 -5.12 4.37
N ILE A 160 -6.60 -5.38 3.77
CA ILE A 160 -7.11 -6.73 3.52
C ILE A 160 -7.31 -6.94 2.03
N SER A 161 -6.80 -8.05 1.52
CA SER A 161 -7.10 -8.58 0.20
C SER A 161 -8.51 -9.16 0.20
N LEU A 162 -9.34 -8.71 -0.74
CA LEU A 162 -10.67 -9.30 -0.94
C LEU A 162 -10.62 -10.57 -1.78
N GLN A 163 -9.48 -10.88 -2.41
CA GLN A 163 -9.31 -12.09 -3.21
C GLN A 163 -9.14 -13.33 -2.34
N ASP A 164 -8.23 -13.28 -1.37
CA ASP A 164 -7.85 -14.42 -0.53
C ASP A 164 -8.08 -14.18 0.98
N GLY A 165 -8.42 -12.95 1.37
CA GLY A 165 -8.60 -12.58 2.78
C GLY A 165 -7.28 -12.36 3.53
N SER A 166 -6.14 -12.42 2.84
CA SER A 166 -4.85 -12.09 3.43
C SER A 166 -4.84 -10.64 3.91
N MET A 167 -4.11 -10.38 4.99
CA MET A 167 -4.09 -9.06 5.60
C MET A 167 -2.69 -8.65 6.04
N ILE A 168 -2.44 -7.34 5.96
CA ILE A 168 -1.29 -6.68 6.56
C ILE A 168 -1.85 -5.72 7.59
N ASN A 169 -1.35 -5.83 8.82
CA ASN A 169 -1.68 -4.88 9.88
C ASN A 169 -0.37 -4.34 10.44
N SER A 170 -0.32 -3.03 10.59
CA SER A 170 0.76 -2.37 11.30
C SER A 170 0.20 -1.45 12.36
N ILE A 171 0.86 -1.49 13.52
CA ILE A 171 0.68 -0.52 14.58
C ILE A 171 1.97 0.28 14.64
N SER A 172 1.85 1.59 14.65
CA SER A 172 2.97 2.50 14.75
C SER A 172 2.66 3.63 15.72
N ALA A 173 3.73 4.28 16.19
CA ALA A 173 3.63 5.51 16.94
C ALA A 173 4.81 6.40 16.58
N SER A 174 4.51 7.67 16.31
CA SER A 174 5.51 8.70 16.09
C SER A 174 5.64 9.56 17.33
N TYR A 175 6.85 9.90 17.74
CA TYR A 175 7.14 10.81 18.84
C TYR A 175 7.95 11.98 18.32
N ASN A 176 7.38 13.19 18.40
CA ASN A 176 8.09 14.41 18.04
C ASN A 176 8.99 14.83 19.21
N PHE A 177 10.30 14.89 19.04
CA PHE A 177 11.18 15.42 20.08
C PHE A 177 11.18 16.95 20.04
N THR A 178 11.31 17.48 18.82
CA THR A 178 11.21 18.90 18.47
C THR A 178 10.25 19.05 17.28
N ASP A 179 9.99 20.29 16.87
CA ASP A 179 9.14 20.57 15.70
C ASP A 179 9.74 20.01 14.40
N ASP A 180 11.07 19.85 14.36
CA ASP A 180 11.82 19.41 13.17
C ASP A 180 12.35 17.96 13.26
N PHE A 181 12.22 17.29 14.42
CA PHE A 181 12.76 15.95 14.63
C PHE A 181 11.75 15.03 15.31
N SER A 182 11.44 13.93 14.64
CA SER A 182 10.56 12.88 15.15
C SER A 182 11.17 11.49 14.98
N PHE A 183 10.79 10.58 15.88
CA PHE A 183 11.10 9.16 15.78
C PHE A 183 9.83 8.38 15.61
N SER A 184 9.80 7.43 14.68
CA SER A 184 8.64 6.59 14.45
C SER A 184 9.00 5.13 14.66
N PHE A 185 8.24 4.45 15.51
CA PHE A 185 8.29 3.01 15.67
C PHE A 185 7.12 2.38 14.93
N PHE A 186 7.34 1.26 14.25
CA PHE A 186 6.28 0.48 13.63
C PHE A 186 6.52 -1.02 13.89
N SER A 187 5.43 -1.76 14.02
CA SER A 187 5.43 -3.22 14.13
C SER A 187 4.42 -3.80 13.17
N LEU A 188 4.84 -4.81 12.40
CA LEU A 188 3.96 -5.62 11.57
C LEU A 188 3.39 -6.75 12.43
N LEU A 189 2.07 -6.88 12.49
CA LEU A 189 1.39 -7.88 13.32
C LEU A 189 1.28 -9.26 12.65
N ASP A 190 2.05 -9.51 11.58
CA ASP A 190 2.04 -10.78 10.83
C ASP A 190 2.33 -12.00 11.72
N THR A 191 2.98 -11.80 12.87
CA THR A 191 3.42 -12.84 13.80
C THR A 191 2.31 -13.38 14.71
N ILE A 192 1.19 -12.68 14.89
CA ILE A 192 0.13 -13.13 15.82
C ILE A 192 -0.79 -14.18 15.16
N TYR A 193 -1.00 -14.09 13.84
CA TYR A 193 -1.93 -14.96 13.12
C TYR A 193 -1.44 -16.40 12.97
N SER A 194 -0.13 -16.63 12.76
CA SER A 194 0.40 -18.00 12.70
C SER A 194 0.26 -18.74 14.04
N ILE A 195 0.32 -18.01 15.16
CA ILE A 195 0.11 -18.56 16.51
C ILE A 195 -1.38 -18.86 16.73
N LEU A 196 -2.28 -17.96 16.34
CA LEU A 196 -3.72 -18.16 16.54
C LEU A 196 -4.32 -19.25 15.66
N ASP A 197 -3.89 -19.39 14.40
CA ASP A 197 -4.30 -20.50 13.52
C ASP A 197 -3.80 -21.85 14.06
N THR A 198 -2.67 -21.87 14.77
CA THR A 198 -2.15 -23.06 15.44
C THR A 198 -2.97 -23.42 16.69
N VAL A 199 -3.58 -22.43 17.35
CA VAL A 199 -4.27 -22.61 18.65
C VAL A 199 -5.78 -22.76 18.50
N PHE A 200 -6.41 -22.17 17.48
CA PHE A 200 -7.87 -22.17 17.29
C PHE A 200 -8.28 -22.45 15.82
N PRO A 201 -8.06 -23.68 15.32
CA PRO A 201 -8.31 -24.02 13.91
C PRO A 201 -9.78 -24.02 13.48
N GLU A 202 -10.72 -24.05 14.43
CA GLU A 202 -12.16 -24.18 14.16
C GLU A 202 -12.90 -22.85 13.99
N VAL A 203 -12.26 -21.72 14.29
CA VAL A 203 -12.90 -20.41 14.12
C VAL A 203 -12.47 -19.84 12.77
N PRO A 204 -13.41 -19.48 11.87
CA PRO A 204 -13.04 -18.88 10.60
C PRO A 204 -12.20 -17.63 10.86
N SER A 205 -10.98 -17.58 10.29
CA SER A 205 -10.04 -16.47 10.42
C SER A 205 -10.69 -15.10 10.19
N ARG A 206 -11.70 -15.04 9.32
CA ARG A 206 -12.52 -13.85 9.04
C ARG A 206 -13.30 -13.29 10.25
N VAL A 207 -13.80 -14.15 11.15
CA VAL A 207 -14.51 -13.75 12.38
C VAL A 207 -13.53 -13.22 13.42
N PHE A 208 -12.36 -13.87 13.53
CA PHE A 208 -11.26 -13.38 14.37
C PHE A 208 -10.74 -12.02 13.89
N ASN A 209 -10.60 -11.81 12.58
CA ASN A 209 -10.10 -10.55 12.01
C ASN A 209 -10.99 -9.36 12.36
N LEU A 210 -12.32 -9.51 12.26
CA LEU A 210 -13.27 -8.46 12.63
C LEU A 210 -13.27 -8.19 14.14
N LEU A 211 -13.22 -9.25 14.96
CA LEU A 211 -13.15 -9.13 16.42
C LEU A 211 -11.83 -8.52 16.88
N LEU A 212 -10.70 -8.84 16.26
CA LEU A 212 -9.38 -8.36 16.66
C LEU A 212 -9.15 -6.91 16.23
N ILE A 213 -9.61 -6.51 15.05
CA ILE A 213 -9.66 -5.08 14.65
C ILE A 213 -10.51 -4.32 15.67
N THR A 214 -11.71 -4.83 16.00
CA THR A 214 -12.57 -4.20 17.01
C THR A 214 -11.90 -4.18 18.40
N HIS A 215 -11.22 -5.25 18.80
CA HIS A 215 -10.57 -5.39 20.11
C HIS A 215 -9.31 -4.55 20.23
N HIS A 216 -8.51 -4.42 19.17
CA HIS A 216 -7.34 -3.55 19.13
C HIS A 216 -7.72 -2.08 19.01
N LEU A 217 -8.74 -1.72 18.24
CA LEU A 217 -9.33 -0.38 18.28
C LEU A 217 -9.85 -0.09 19.70
N LEU A 218 -10.56 -1.02 20.35
CA LEU A 218 -11.02 -0.89 21.75
C LEU A 218 -9.84 -0.72 22.73
N LEU A 219 -8.79 -1.53 22.64
CA LEU A 219 -7.61 -1.40 23.51
C LEU A 219 -6.87 -0.08 23.24
N TYR A 220 -6.63 0.30 21.99
CA TYR A 220 -5.91 1.54 21.65
C TYR A 220 -6.71 2.82 21.96
N PHE A 221 -8.03 2.79 21.81
CA PHE A 221 -8.88 3.96 22.05
C PHE A 221 -9.31 4.13 23.51
N PHE A 222 -9.36 3.06 24.30
CA PHE A 222 -9.78 3.12 25.70
C PHE A 222 -8.65 3.00 26.73
N LEU A 223 -7.43 2.56 26.37
CA LEU A 223 -6.30 2.56 27.32
C LEU A 223 -5.74 3.94 27.72
N PRO A 224 -5.86 5.05 26.96
CA PRO A 224 -5.39 6.34 27.46
C PRO A 224 -6.13 6.83 28.71
N ALA A 225 -7.26 6.20 29.07
CA ALA A 225 -7.97 6.45 30.32
C ALA A 225 -7.29 5.80 31.54
N ILE A 226 -6.27 4.95 31.36
CA ILE A 226 -5.61 4.22 32.45
C ILE A 226 -4.09 4.45 32.41
N ARG A 227 -3.66 5.37 33.29
CA ARG A 227 -2.32 5.55 33.89
C ARG A 227 -1.28 6.40 33.15
N SER A 228 -1.20 7.63 33.66
CA SER A 228 0.05 8.21 34.16
C SER A 228 0.86 7.20 34.99
N SER A 229 2.02 6.78 34.51
CA SER A 229 3.23 6.51 35.32
C SER A 229 4.32 5.87 34.45
N SER A 230 5.40 6.62 34.20
CA SER A 230 6.80 6.18 34.04
C SER A 230 7.08 4.84 33.32
N PHE A 231 7.64 4.90 32.11
CA PHE A 231 8.30 3.77 31.44
C PHE A 231 9.84 3.95 31.46
N PRO A 232 10.63 2.90 31.77
CA PRO A 232 12.08 3.00 31.87
C PRO A 232 12.79 2.89 30.52
N SER A 233 13.94 3.55 30.45
CA SER A 233 14.90 3.55 29.35
C SER A 233 15.66 2.24 29.25
N SER A 234 15.35 1.40 28.27
CA SER A 234 16.34 0.59 27.53
C SER A 234 15.60 -0.32 26.55
N LEU A 235 15.91 -0.20 25.25
CA LEU A 235 15.99 -1.32 24.31
C LEU A 235 16.58 -0.83 22.98
N ASN A 236 17.75 -1.35 22.70
CA ASN A 236 18.55 -1.07 21.52
C ASN A 236 17.92 -1.66 20.25
N THR A 237 18.02 -0.87 19.18
CA THR A 237 18.26 -1.19 17.76
C THR A 237 17.96 -2.61 17.26
N ILE A 238 17.10 -2.73 16.23
CA ILE A 238 17.31 -3.54 15.01
C ILE A 238 16.53 -2.86 13.86
N HIS A 239 17.20 -2.72 12.71
CA HIS A 239 16.72 -2.01 11.51
C HIS A 239 16.53 -3.04 10.40
N TYR A 240 15.32 -3.17 9.82
CA TYR A 240 15.11 -3.86 8.55
C TYR A 240 14.09 -3.12 7.69
N SER A 241 14.46 -2.90 6.42
CA SER A 241 13.72 -2.16 5.41
C SER A 241 12.52 -2.95 4.88
N LEU A 242 11.37 -2.27 4.74
CA LEU A 242 10.05 -2.78 4.35
C LEU A 242 9.98 -3.33 2.91
N THR A 243 11.03 -3.19 2.11
CA THR A 243 11.01 -3.46 0.66
C THR A 243 11.04 -4.95 0.29
N THR A 244 11.43 -5.84 1.21
CA THR A 244 11.65 -7.27 0.90
C THR A 244 10.42 -8.14 1.22
N ILE A 245 9.58 -7.75 2.17
CA ILE A 245 8.49 -8.60 2.71
C ILE A 245 7.25 -8.60 1.80
N LEU A 246 6.96 -7.49 1.11
CA LEU A 246 5.81 -7.42 0.20
C LEU A 246 5.95 -8.35 -1.02
N LYS A 247 7.17 -8.77 -1.37
CA LYS A 247 7.43 -9.61 -2.56
C LYS A 247 7.27 -11.11 -2.30
N SER A 248 7.28 -11.57 -1.04
CA SER A 248 7.23 -12.99 -0.69
C SER A 248 5.83 -13.52 -0.38
N ARG A 249 4.81 -12.66 -0.24
CA ARG A 249 3.47 -13.06 0.21
C ARG A 249 2.35 -12.89 -0.82
N PHE A 250 2.56 -12.09 -1.87
CA PHE A 250 1.59 -11.87 -2.96
C PHE A 250 2.06 -12.50 -4.28
N ARG A 251 2.55 -13.74 -4.22
CA ARG A 251 2.83 -14.58 -5.40
C ARG A 251 2.00 -15.84 -5.34
#